data_AF-A0A538T751-F1
#
_entry.id   AF-A0A538T751-F1
#
_cell.length_a   1.000
_cell.length_b   1.000
_cell.length_c   1.000
_cell.angle_alpha   90.00
_cell.angle_beta   90.00
_cell.angle_gamma   90.00
#
_symmetry.space_group_name_H-M   'P 1'
#
loop_
_entity.id
_entity.type
_entity.pdbx_description
1 polymer ?
#
loop_
_entity_poly.entity_id
_entity_poly.type
_entity_poly.pdbx_seq_one_letter_code
_entity_poly.pdbx_strand_id
1 'polypeptide(L)'
;MTADRRVIATGNESFTPGDTVFASVVLAAPVPAAQLVGRWKAADGTVVYESTQAVQPSQDEAAVIFHLVKPAGLPPGAYTLEVLADGRVAGTKEVTVVAPQ
;
A
#
# COMPACT_ATOMS: atom_id res chain seq x y z
N MET A 1 2.68 -24.11 7.82
CA MET A 1 3.91 -23.50 7.25
C MET A 1 3.45 -22.24 6.54
N THR A 2 3.15 -21.20 7.31
CA THR A 2 3.96 -19.99 7.59
C THR A 2 3.47 -18.87 6.68
N ALA A 3 2.91 -17.83 7.29
CA ALA A 3 2.19 -16.77 6.62
C ALA A 3 3.17 -15.79 5.98
N ASP A 4 3.50 -16.00 4.71
CA ASP A 4 4.30 -15.07 3.92
C ASP A 4 3.37 -14.08 3.22
N ARG A 5 2.85 -13.11 4.00
CA ARG A 5 2.17 -11.92 3.45
C ARG A 5 3.23 -10.97 2.90
N ARG A 6 3.89 -11.38 1.82
CA ARG A 6 4.99 -10.60 1.25
C ARG A 6 4.44 -9.38 0.55
N VAL A 7 4.48 -8.25 1.26
CA VAL A 7 4.33 -6.91 0.71
C VAL A 7 5.52 -6.66 -0.22
N ILE A 8 5.32 -6.82 -1.53
CA ILE A 8 6.35 -6.46 -2.52
C ILE A 8 6.22 -4.96 -2.78
N ALA A 9 6.90 -4.17 -1.95
CA ALA A 9 7.55 -2.95 -2.46
C ALA A 9 9.05 -3.22 -2.38
N THR A 10 9.67 -3.30 -3.55
CA THR A 10 11.05 -3.75 -3.70
C THR A 10 11.96 -2.55 -3.46
N GLY A 11 12.21 -2.22 -2.19
CA GLY A 11 13.24 -1.25 -1.80
C GLY A 11 12.75 0.07 -1.19
N ASN A 12 13.71 0.84 -0.70
CA ASN A 12 13.59 2.25 -0.33
C ASN A 12 13.54 3.07 -1.62
N GLU A 13 12.38 3.08 -2.28
CA GLU A 13 12.19 3.88 -3.49
C GLU A 13 11.91 5.32 -3.10
N SER A 14 12.74 6.22 -3.61
CA SER A 14 12.65 7.66 -3.45
C SER A 14 11.69 8.21 -4.50
N PHE A 15 10.53 8.70 -4.09
CA PHE A 15 9.55 9.30 -5.00
C PHE A 15 9.69 10.82 -4.98
N THR A 16 9.49 11.49 -6.12
CA THR A 16 9.37 12.95 -6.15
C THR A 16 7.93 13.36 -5.83
N PRO A 17 7.66 14.62 -5.43
CA PRO A 17 6.32 15.09 -5.14
C PRO A 17 5.31 14.87 -6.27
N GLY A 18 5.75 14.89 -7.54
CA GLY A 18 4.88 14.68 -8.71
C GLY A 18 4.63 13.22 -9.07
N ASP A 19 5.35 12.28 -8.46
CA ASP A 19 5.23 10.86 -8.78
C ASP A 19 3.97 10.24 -8.17
N THR A 20 3.50 9.18 -8.85
CA THR A 20 2.51 8.27 -8.28
C THR A 20 3.23 7.11 -7.63
N VAL A 21 3.04 6.94 -6.33
CA VAL A 21 3.57 5.77 -5.61
C VAL A 21 2.63 4.61 -5.87
N PHE A 22 3.14 3.50 -6.40
CA PHE A 22 2.39 2.27 -6.59
C PHE A 22 2.85 1.19 -5.60
N ALA A 23 1.90 0.50 -4.99
CA ALA A 23 2.13 -0.58 -4.05
C ALA A 23 1.31 -1.80 -4.43
N SER A 24 1.99 -2.90 -4.75
CA SER A 24 1.38 -4.18 -5.09
C SER A 24 1.22 -5.05 -3.85
N VAL A 25 -0.01 -5.45 -3.57
CA VAL A 25 -0.35 -6.41 -2.53
C VAL A 25 -0.69 -7.73 -3.19
N VAL A 26 0.17 -8.72 -2.99
CA VAL A 26 -0.03 -10.08 -3.51
C VAL A 26 -0.73 -10.91 -2.43
N LEU A 27 -1.79 -11.60 -2.84
CA LEU A 27 -2.62 -12.48 -2.03
C LEU A 27 -2.36 -13.91 -2.50
N ALA A 28 -1.74 -14.70 -1.63
CA ALA A 28 -1.45 -16.09 -1.92
C ALA A 28 -2.74 -16.90 -2.10
N ALA A 29 -2.71 -17.85 -3.02
CA ALA A 29 -3.81 -18.77 -3.24
C ALA A 29 -3.94 -19.81 -2.10
N PRO A 30 -5.16 -20.26 -1.75
CA PRO A 30 -6.43 -19.75 -2.25
C PRO A 30 -6.79 -18.41 -1.60
N VAL A 31 -7.22 -17.45 -2.42
CA VAL A 31 -7.58 -16.10 -1.99
C VAL A 31 -9.04 -16.11 -1.51
N PRO A 32 -9.33 -15.79 -0.24
CA PRO A 32 -10.70 -15.65 0.23
C PRO A 32 -11.32 -14.32 -0.22
N ALA A 33 -12.65 -14.25 -0.18
CA ALA A 33 -13.34 -12.97 -0.29
C ALA A 33 -12.93 -12.08 0.89
N ALA A 34 -12.39 -10.90 0.61
CA ALA A 34 -11.91 -9.98 1.64
C ALA A 34 -12.02 -8.54 1.17
N GLN A 35 -12.20 -7.61 2.10
CA GLN A 35 -12.10 -6.18 1.82
C GLN A 35 -10.70 -5.69 2.21
N LEU A 36 -9.93 -5.25 1.21
CA LEU A 36 -8.62 -4.64 1.43
C LEU A 36 -8.73 -3.13 1.46
N VAL A 37 -8.11 -2.51 2.46
CA VAL A 37 -8.02 -1.06 2.59
C VAL A 37 -6.56 -0.67 2.58
N GLY A 38 -6.14 0.12 1.60
CA GLY A 38 -4.82 0.72 1.53
C GLY A 38 -4.88 2.12 2.11
N ARG A 39 -4.39 2.29 3.33
CA ARG A 39 -4.40 3.55 4.07
C ARG A 39 -2.99 4.14 4.10
N TRP A 40 -2.80 5.28 3.46
CA TRP A 40 -1.56 6.03 3.50
C TRP A 40 -1.57 7.04 4.63
N LYS A 41 -0.58 6.93 5.51
CA LYS A 41 -0.35 7.85 6.62
C LYS A 41 0.92 8.64 6.38
N ALA A 42 0.91 9.92 6.73
CA ALA A 42 2.13 10.72 6.83
C ALA A 42 2.88 10.39 8.13
N ALA A 43 4.12 10.89 8.26
CA ALA A 43 4.98 10.68 9.42
C ALA A 43 4.37 11.12 10.76
N ASP A 44 3.42 12.04 10.74
CA ASP A 44 2.65 12.50 11.91
C ASP A 44 1.50 11.53 12.30
N GLY A 45 1.27 10.47 11.51
CA GLY A 45 0.18 9.52 11.67
C GLY A 45 -1.13 9.94 10.98
N THR A 46 -1.18 11.12 10.37
CA THR A 46 -2.37 11.61 9.66
C THR A 46 -2.63 10.79 8.41
N VAL A 47 -3.87 10.31 8.24
CA VAL A 47 -4.28 9.64 7.00
C VAL A 47 -4.39 10.68 5.88
N VAL A 48 -3.47 10.60 4.92
CA VAL A 48 -3.41 11.53 3.77
C VAL A 48 -4.20 11.02 2.57
N TYR A 49 -4.37 9.71 2.48
CA TYR A 49 -5.13 9.06 1.42
C TYR A 49 -5.56 7.66 1.88
N GLU A 50 -6.73 7.23 1.47
CA GLU A 50 -7.23 5.88 1.73
C GLU A 50 -8.02 5.41 0.52
N SER A 51 -7.81 4.16 0.14
CA SER A 51 -8.65 3.51 -0.88
C SER A 51 -9.00 2.10 -0.46
N THR A 52 -10.19 1.67 -0.87
CA THR A 52 -10.73 0.36 -0.56
C THR A 52 -10.90 -0.43 -1.84
N GLN A 53 -10.53 -1.71 -1.80
CA GLN A 53 -10.59 -2.66 -2.90
C GLN A 53 -11.25 -3.94 -2.40
N ALA A 54 -12.30 -4.39 -3.09
CA ALA A 54 -12.94 -5.66 -2.80
C ALA A 54 -12.24 -6.78 -3.57
N VAL A 55 -11.80 -7.81 -2.85
CA VAL A 55 -11.16 -8.99 -3.44
C VAL A 55 -12.20 -10.09 -3.57
N GLN A 56 -12.33 -10.59 -4.79
CA GLN A 56 -13.18 -11.75 -5.06
C GLN A 56 -12.43 -13.04 -4.71
N PRO A 57 -13.14 -14.08 -4.22
CA PRO A 57 -12.51 -15.34 -3.90
C PRO A 57 -11.94 -15.99 -5.17
N SER A 58 -10.71 -16.49 -5.08
CA SER A 58 -9.98 -17.12 -6.19
C SER A 58 -9.23 -18.36 -5.71
N GLN A 59 -9.09 -19.35 -6.59
CA GLN A 59 -8.22 -20.50 -6.35
C GLN A 59 -6.77 -20.24 -6.74
N ASP A 60 -6.52 -19.13 -7.44
CA ASP A 60 -5.20 -18.68 -7.88
C ASP A 60 -4.75 -17.45 -7.08
N GLU A 61 -3.48 -17.08 -7.22
CA GLU A 61 -2.91 -15.87 -6.63
C GLU A 61 -3.61 -14.63 -7.20
N ALA A 62 -3.87 -13.64 -6.35
CA ALA A 62 -4.44 -12.36 -6.76
C ALA A 62 -3.53 -11.21 -6.36
N ALA A 63 -3.43 -10.17 -7.19
CA ALA A 63 -2.68 -8.96 -6.87
C ALA A 63 -3.62 -7.76 -6.88
N VAL A 64 -3.50 -6.91 -5.86
CA VAL A 64 -4.23 -5.65 -5.73
C VAL A 64 -3.22 -4.52 -5.70
N ILE A 65 -3.46 -3.50 -6.53
CA ILE A 65 -2.59 -2.32 -6.61
C ILE A 65 -3.24 -1.19 -5.81
N PHE A 66 -2.50 -0.65 -4.86
CA PHE A 66 -2.81 0.62 -4.22
C PHE A 66 -1.89 1.69 -4.80
N HIS A 67 -2.41 2.89 -5.00
CA HIS A 67 -1.59 4.03 -5.39
C HIS A 67 -1.80 5.22 -4.46
N LEU A 68 -0.78 6.06 -4.37
CA LEU A 68 -0.82 7.37 -3.75
C LEU A 68 -0.40 8.40 -4.80
N VAL A 69 -1.33 9.27 -5.18
CA VAL A 69 -1.09 10.40 -6.07
C VAL A 69 -1.71 11.64 -5.48
N LYS A 70 -0.98 12.76 -5.52
CA LYS A 70 -1.50 14.06 -5.11
C LYS A 70 -1.24 15.07 -6.23
N PRO A 71 -2.30 15.62 -6.88
CA PRO A 71 -2.14 16.57 -7.98
C PRO A 71 -1.32 17.82 -7.62
N ALA A 72 -1.40 18.25 -6.36
CA ALA A 72 -0.63 19.38 -5.83
C ALA A 72 0.82 19.02 -5.43
N GLY A 73 1.21 17.75 -5.58
CA GLY A 73 2.47 17.21 -5.12
C GLY A 73 2.38 16.59 -3.71
N LEU A 74 3.05 15.47 -3.51
CA LEU A 74 3.26 14.87 -2.19
C LEU A 74 4.38 15.64 -1.45
N PRO A 75 4.12 16.16 -0.24
CA PRO A 75 5.18 16.74 0.57
C PRO A 75 6.34 15.75 0.77
N PRO A 76 7.60 16.17 0.68
CA PRO A 76 8.72 15.30 1.02
C PRO A 76 8.62 14.88 2.49
N GLY A 77 8.84 13.60 2.76
CA GLY A 77 8.69 13.02 4.08
C GLY A 77 8.51 11.51 4.05
N ALA A 78 8.42 10.92 5.24
CA ALA A 78 8.10 9.51 5.40
C ALA A 78 6.58 9.31 5.34
N TYR A 79 6.17 8.27 4.64
CA TYR A 79 4.79 7.82 4.52
C TYR A 79 4.73 6.33 4.84
N THR A 80 3.64 5.92 5.48
CA THR A 80 3.38 4.52 5.79
C THR A 80 2.11 4.09 5.08
N LEU A 81 2.21 3.12 4.18
CA LEU A 81 1.07 2.37 3.68
C LEU A 81 0.70 1.30 4.69
N GLU A 82 -0.47 1.42 5.29
CA GLU A 82 -1.10 0.39 6.10
C GLU A 82 -2.14 -0.33 5.26
N VAL A 83 -1.96 -1.63 5.06
CA VAL A 83 -2.93 -2.49 4.37
C VAL A 83 -3.76 -3.20 5.42
N LEU A 84 -5.07 -2.95 5.42
CA LEU A 84 -6.02 -3.67 6.26
C LEU A 84 -6.77 -4.71 5.42
N ALA A 85 -6.98 -5.91 5.97
CA ALA A 85 -7.85 -6.93 5.42
C ALA A 85 -8.99 -7.18 6.42
N ASP A 86 -10.24 -6.95 5.99
CA ASP A 86 -11.44 -7.08 6.83
C ASP A 86 -11.32 -6.31 8.17
N GLY A 87 -10.78 -5.10 8.09
CA GLY A 87 -10.58 -4.22 9.26
C GLY A 87 -9.38 -4.57 10.15
N ARG A 88 -8.60 -5.61 9.84
CA ARG A 88 -7.37 -5.97 10.56
C ARG A 88 -6.14 -5.58 9.77
N VAL A 89 -5.13 -4.99 10.42
CA VAL A 89 -3.85 -4.69 9.77
C VAL A 89 -3.21 -5.99 9.28
N ALA A 90 -3.10 -6.11 7.96
CA ALA A 90 -2.52 -7.25 7.26
C ALA A 90 -1.02 -7.05 7.00
N GLY A 91 -0.58 -5.79 6.86
CA GLY A 91 0.81 -5.44 6.67
C GLY A 91 0.98 -3.92 6.60
N THR A 92 2.21 -3.47 6.85
CA THR A 92 2.60 -2.07 6.72
C THR A 92 3.84 -1.96 5.86
N LYS A 93 3.98 -0.84 5.15
CA LYS A 93 5.16 -0.53 4.36
C LYS A 93 5.49 0.94 4.42
N GLU A 94 6.73 1.24 4.78
CA GLU A 94 7.24 2.60 4.81
C GLU A 94 7.83 2.97 3.44
N VAL A 95 7.58 4.21 3.04
CA VAL A 95 8.04 4.82 1.79
C VAL A 95 8.49 6.24 2.09
N THR A 96 9.53 6.71 1.41
CA THR A 96 10.04 8.08 1.58
C THR A 96 9.87 8.86 0.29
N VAL A 97 9.16 9.99 0.37
CA VAL A 97 9.11 10.98 -0.70
C VAL A 97 10.26 11.94 -0.46
N VAL A 98 11.16 12.09 -1.42
CA VAL A 98 12.28 13.05 -1.34
C VAL A 98 12.01 14.20 -2.31
N ALA A 99 12.45 15.40 -1.94
CA ALA A 99 12.42 16.50 -2.88
C ALA A 99 13.37 16.20 -4.05
N PRO A 100 13.03 16.59 -5.30
CA PRO A 100 13.99 16.52 -6.40
C PRO A 100 15.25 17.32 -6.00
N GLN A 101 16.43 16.73 -6.20
CA GLN A 101 17.72 17.39 -6.02
C GLN A 101 17.96 18.47 -7.07
#